data_AF-A0A3B0VZX5-F1
#
_entry.id   AF-A0A3B0VZX5-F1
#
_cell.length_a   1.000
_cell.length_b   1.000
_cell.length_c   1.000
_cell.angle_alpha   90.00
_cell.angle_beta   90.00
_cell.angle_gamma   90.00
#
_symmetry.space_group_name_H-M   'P 1'
#
loop_
_entity.id
_entity.type
_entity.pdbx_description
1 polymer ?
#
loop_
_entity_poly.entity_id
_entity_poly.type
_entity_poly.pdbx_seq_one_letter_code
_entity_poly.pdbx_strand_id
1 'polypeptide(L)'
;MRLIDQHGEQVGVVTISEAQDRAKGAGLDLVEISPKSAPPVCKIMDYGKFKFEQAKKNQQAKKKQKKVQLKEVKFRPNTEEADYQVKIRNLRKFIGQGNK
;
A
#
# COMPACT_ATOMS: atom_id res chain seq x y z
N MET A 1 -0.63 -23.23 -17.03
CA MET A 1 -0.67 -22.19 -15.97
C MET A 1 -1.28 -22.79 -14.72
N ARG A 2 -0.92 -22.34 -13.52
CA ARG A 2 -1.58 -22.76 -12.28
C ARG A 2 -2.78 -21.86 -12.02
N LEU A 3 -3.95 -22.48 -11.82
CA LEU A 3 -5.21 -21.77 -11.63
C LEU A 3 -5.68 -21.85 -10.18
N ILE A 4 -6.12 -20.71 -9.67
CA ILE A 4 -6.87 -20.56 -8.42
C ILE A 4 -8.27 -20.11 -8.79
N ASP A 5 -9.28 -20.76 -8.24
CA ASP A 5 -10.68 -20.40 -8.49
C ASP A 5 -11.11 -19.14 -7.72
N GLN A 6 -12.39 -18.80 -7.83
CA GLN A 6 -13.00 -17.66 -7.15
C GLN A 6 -13.12 -17.83 -5.63
N HIS A 7 -13.16 -19.07 -5.14
CA HIS A 7 -13.26 -19.41 -3.72
C HIS A 7 -11.88 -19.46 -3.04
N GLY A 8 -10.80 -19.46 -3.84
CA GLY A 8 -9.42 -19.56 -3.36
C GLY A 8 -8.88 -20.98 -3.38
N GLU A 9 -9.61 -21.93 -3.96
CA GLU A 9 -9.17 -23.31 -4.12
C GLU A 9 -8.18 -23.44 -5.28
N GLN A 10 -7.18 -24.30 -5.10
CA GLN A 10 -6.21 -24.60 -6.12
C GLN A 10 -6.79 -25.65 -7.08
N VAL A 11 -7.11 -25.23 -8.30
CA VAL A 11 -7.55 -26.12 -9.38
C VAL A 11 -6.38 -26.93 -9.93
N GLY A 12 -5.15 -26.42 -9.80
CA GLY A 12 -3.94 -27.06 -10.30
C GLY A 12 -3.47 -26.47 -11.62
N VAL A 13 -2.73 -27.24 -12.41
CA VAL A 13 -2.18 -26.78 -13.70
C VAL A 13 -3.18 -27.06 -14.80
N VAL A 14 -3.67 -26.00 -15.44
CA VAL A 14 -4.66 -26.05 -16.51
C VAL A 14 -4.17 -25.32 -17.76
N THR A 15 -4.89 -25.53 -18.86
CA THR A 15 -4.71 -24.77 -20.10
C THR A 15 -5.32 -23.38 -19.98
N ILE A 16 -4.92 -22.47 -20.87
CA ILE A 16 -5.48 -21.10 -20.91
C ILE A 16 -6.96 -21.14 -21.27
N SER A 17 -7.37 -21.99 -22.23
CA SER A 17 -8.77 -22.10 -22.64
C SER A 17 -9.65 -22.51 -21.47
N GLU A 18 -9.27 -23.57 -20.76
CA GLU A 18 -10.03 -24.06 -19.61
C GLU A 18 -10.16 -22.98 -18.51
N ALA A 19 -9.08 -22.22 -18.27
CA ALA A 19 -9.12 -21.13 -17.30
C ALA A 19 -10.04 -19.98 -17.74
N GLN A 20 -10.06 -19.64 -19.03
CA GLN A 20 -10.96 -18.63 -19.59
C GLN A 20 -12.42 -19.08 -19.53
N ASP A 21 -12.70 -20.34 -19.82
CA ASP A 21 -14.05 -20.89 -19.79
C ASP A 21 -14.60 -20.92 -18.36
N ARG A 22 -13.78 -21.32 -17.39
CA ARG A 22 -14.14 -21.25 -15.96
C ARG A 22 -14.41 -19.81 -15.49
N ALA A 23 -13.58 -18.85 -15.91
CA ALA A 23 -13.79 -17.44 -15.57
C ALA A 23 -15.10 -16.90 -16.17
N LYS A 24 -15.38 -17.21 -17.45
CA LYS A 24 -16.64 -16.86 -18.11
C LYS A 24 -17.85 -17.50 -17.43
N GLY A 25 -17.77 -18.78 -17.07
CA GLY A 25 -18.84 -19.50 -16.37
C GLY A 25 -19.14 -18.91 -14.99
N ALA A 26 -18.13 -18.33 -14.33
CA ALA A 26 -18.27 -17.59 -13.09
C ALA A 26 -18.74 -16.13 -13.26
N GLY A 27 -18.74 -15.59 -14.48
CA GLY A 27 -18.97 -14.16 -14.72
C GLY A 27 -17.88 -13.25 -14.13
N LEU A 28 -16.66 -13.78 -13.97
CA LEU A 28 -15.51 -13.09 -13.38
C LEU A 28 -14.35 -13.01 -14.38
N ASP A 29 -13.30 -12.26 -14.01
CA ASP A 29 -12.10 -12.13 -14.84
C ASP A 29 -11.05 -13.19 -14.51
N LEU A 30 -10.32 -13.63 -15.54
CA LEU A 30 -9.09 -14.39 -15.34
C LEU A 30 -7.91 -13.42 -15.19
N VAL A 31 -7.38 -13.30 -13.97
CA VAL A 31 -6.32 -12.35 -13.63
C VAL A 31 -5.01 -13.08 -13.37
N GLU A 32 -3.95 -12.72 -14.09
CA GLU A 32 -2.60 -13.22 -13.83
C GLU A 32 -1.99 -12.49 -12.62
N ILE A 33 -1.77 -13.23 -11.52
CA ILE A 33 -1.24 -12.66 -10.26
C ILE A 33 0.28 -12.76 -10.21
N SER A 34 0.84 -13.87 -10.68
CA SER A 34 2.29 -14.12 -10.61
C SER A 34 2.83 -14.59 -11.96
N PRO A 35 3.24 -13.66 -12.84
CA PRO A 35 3.82 -14.00 -14.14
C PRO A 35 5.22 -14.61 -14.01
N LYS A 36 5.92 -14.36 -12.89
CA LYS A 36 7.29 -14.84 -12.66
C LYS A 36 7.37 -16.28 -12.16
N SER A 37 6.24 -16.91 -11.86
CA SER A 37 6.20 -18.30 -11.40
C SER A 37 6.27 -19.27 -12.58
N ALA A 38 6.89 -20.43 -12.39
CA ALA A 38 6.87 -21.54 -13.34
C ALA A 38 6.11 -22.73 -12.73
N PRO A 39 4.86 -23.01 -13.15
CA PRO A 39 4.05 -22.31 -14.16
C PRO A 39 3.45 -20.98 -13.64
N PRO A 40 3.09 -20.02 -14.55
CA PRO A 40 2.45 -18.76 -14.17
C PRO A 40 1.17 -18.99 -13.38
N VAL A 41 0.90 -18.16 -12.37
CA VAL A 41 -0.26 -18.30 -11.49
C VAL A 41 -1.32 -17.27 -11.86
N CYS A 42 -2.50 -17.77 -12.24
CA CYS A 42 -3.68 -16.95 -12.48
C CYS A 42 -4.79 -17.29 -11.47
N LYS A 43 -5.63 -16.31 -11.19
CA LYS A 43 -6.76 -16.42 -10.28
C LYS A 43 -8.02 -15.89 -10.96
N ILE A 44 -9.15 -16.56 -10.74
CA ILE A 44 -10.46 -16.08 -11.15
C ILE A 44 -10.94 -15.08 -10.09
N MET A 45 -11.10 -13.82 -10.46
CA MET A 45 -11.57 -12.77 -9.55
C MET A 45 -12.05 -11.52 -10.28
N ASP A 46 -12.85 -10.69 -9.62
CA ASP A 46 -13.20 -9.35 -10.11
C ASP A 46 -11.98 -8.42 -10.02
N TYR A 47 -11.44 -8.03 -11.18
CA TYR A 47 -10.27 -7.16 -11.24
C TYR A 47 -10.56 -5.74 -10.75
N GLY A 48 -11.75 -5.21 -11.05
CA GLY A 48 -12.16 -3.87 -10.64
C GLY A 48 -12.25 -3.73 -9.12
N LYS A 49 -12.90 -4.69 -8.46
CA LYS A 49 -12.99 -4.76 -7.00
C LYS A 49 -11.61 -4.92 -6.37
N PHE A 50 -10.78 -5.80 -6.91
CA PHE A 50 -9.40 -5.99 -6.42
C PHE A 50 -8.57 -4.70 -6.48
N LYS A 51 -8.63 -3.98 -7.61
CA LYS A 51 -7.93 -2.68 -7.75
C LYS A 51 -8.41 -1.66 -6.74
N PHE A 52 -9.71 -1.58 -6.50
CA PHE A 52 -10.28 -0.68 -5.51
C PHE A 52 -9.80 -1.01 -4.09
N GLU A 53 -9.86 -2.28 -3.69
CA GLU A 53 -9.40 -2.73 -2.37
C GLU A 53 -7.90 -2.50 -2.18
N GLN A 54 -7.09 -2.77 -3.21
CA GLN A 54 -5.65 -2.51 -3.19
C GLN A 54 -5.36 -1.01 -3.07
N ALA A 55 -6.07 -0.16 -3.81
CA ALA A 55 -5.95 1.30 -3.69
C ALA A 55 -6.34 1.78 -2.28
N LYS A 56 -7.45 1.28 -1.73
CA LYS A 56 -7.91 1.59 -0.36
C LYS A 56 -6.88 1.18 0.69
N LYS A 57 -6.32 -0.03 0.58
CA LYS A 57 -5.25 -0.53 1.46
C LYS A 57 -3.99 0.33 1.37
N ASN A 58 -3.57 0.69 0.16
CA ASN A 58 -2.41 1.55 -0.06
C ASN A 58 -2.62 2.96 0.51
N GLN A 59 -3.81 3.54 0.36
CA GLN A 59 -4.14 4.84 0.96
C GLN A 59 -4.14 4.77 2.49
N GLN A 60 -4.71 3.72 3.08
CA GLN A 60 -4.68 3.52 4.52
C GLN A 60 -3.24 3.35 5.04
N ALA A 61 -2.39 2.60 4.33
CA ALA A 61 -0.98 2.44 4.67
C ALA A 61 -0.24 3.79 4.61
N LYS A 62 -0.44 4.58 3.54
CA LYS A 62 0.12 5.94 3.42
C LYS A 62 -0.36 6.88 4.52
N LYS A 63 -1.62 6.78 4.96
CA LYS A 63 -2.16 7.58 6.07
C LYS A 63 -1.56 7.18 7.41
N LYS A 64 -1.33 5.88 7.64
CA LYS A 64 -0.72 5.34 8.87
C LYS A 64 0.79 5.57 8.95
N GLN A 65 1.45 5.80 7.81
CA GLN A 65 2.86 6.11 7.78
C GLN A 65 3.14 7.42 8.53
N LYS A 66 3.92 7.34 9.62
CA LYS A 66 4.38 8.53 10.36
C LYS A 66 5.22 9.40 9.42
N LYS A 67 4.72 10.59 9.07
CA LYS A 67 5.46 11.58 8.30
C LYS A 67 6.40 12.34 9.25
N VAL A 68 7.67 11.98 9.23
CA VAL A 68 8.73 12.77 9.86
C VAL A 68 8.97 14.00 8.99
N GLN A 69 8.72 15.20 9.53
CA GLN A 69 9.01 16.47 8.86
C GLN A 69 10.32 17.05 9.38
N LEU A 70 11.04 17.78 8.54
CA LEU A 70 12.16 18.61 8.97
C LEU A 70 11.60 19.94 9.51
N LYS A 71 11.85 20.26 10.78
CA LYS A 71 11.44 21.51 11.42
C LYS A 71 12.66 22.36 11.75
N GLU A 72 12.95 23.32 10.89
CA GLU A 72 14.05 24.25 11.12
C GLU A 72 13.69 25.32 12.16
N VAL A 73 14.58 25.52 13.13
CA VAL A 73 14.50 26.61 14.11
C VAL A 73 15.77 27.45 14.00
N LYS A 74 15.62 28.76 13.75
CA LYS A 74 16.74 29.70 13.60
C LYS A 74 16.86 30.62 14.81
N PHE A 75 18.06 30.70 15.36
CA PHE A 75 18.44 31.65 16.41
C PHE A 75 19.27 32.78 15.80
N ARG A 76 19.07 34.01 16.30
CA ARG A 76 19.88 35.16 15.91
C ARG A 76 20.69 35.63 17.15
N PRO A 77 21.86 36.26 16.97
CA PRO A 77 22.64 36.77 18.10
C PRO A 77 21.87 37.75 18.99
N ASN A 78 20.92 38.51 18.43
CA ASN A 78 20.07 39.45 19.15
C ASN A 78 18.71 38.83 19.58
N THR A 79 18.63 37.50 19.68
CA THR A 79 17.41 36.84 20.16
C THR A 79 17.21 37.15 21.64
N GLU A 80 16.10 37.80 21.98
CA GLU A 80 15.71 38.06 23.36
C GLU A 80 15.33 36.78 24.11
N GLU A 81 15.46 36.79 25.44
CA GLU A 81 15.20 35.64 26.30
C GLU A 81 13.79 35.06 26.10
N ALA A 82 12.78 35.93 25.94
CA ALA A 82 11.41 35.49 25.70
C ALA A 82 11.25 34.72 24.37
N ASP A 83 11.86 35.21 23.28
CA ASP A 83 11.86 34.53 21.97
C ASP A 83 12.65 33.21 22.02
N TYR A 84 13.76 33.19 22.76
CA TYR A 84 14.55 31.98 23.00
C TYR A 84 13.73 30.87 23.66
N GLN A 85 13.01 31.19 24.75
CA GLN A 85 12.18 30.22 25.48
C GLN A 85 11.04 29.66 24.63
N VAL A 86 10.43 30.49 23.78
CA VAL A 86 9.39 30.05 22.82
C VAL A 86 9.96 29.08 21.79
N LYS A 87 11.15 29.38 21.23
CA LYS A 87 11.83 28.51 20.25
C LYS A 87 12.23 27.17 20.85
N ILE A 88 12.78 27.14 22.07
CA ILE A 88 13.13 25.90 22.77
C ILE A 88 11.89 25.04 23.06
N ARG A 89 10.78 25.65 23.47
CA ARG A 89 9.51 24.93 23.70
C ARG A 89 9.01 24.26 22.41
N ASN A 90 9.06 24.98 21.30
CA ASN A 90 8.69 24.45 19.99
C ASN A 90 9.63 23.33 19.54
N LEU A 91 10.94 23.49 19.73
CA LEU A 91 11.94 22.47 19.43
C LEU A 91 11.68 21.17 20.21
N ARG A 92 11.47 21.26 21.52
CA ARG A 92 11.11 20.10 22.38
C ARG A 92 9.82 19.44 21.91
N LYS A 93 8.81 20.23 21.53
CA LYS A 93 7.55 19.72 20.96
C LYS A 93 7.75 19.00 19.64
N PHE A 94 8.58 19.53 18.73
CA PHE A 94 8.86 18.91 17.44
C PHE A 94 9.61 17.57 17.60
N ILE A 95 10.63 17.52 18.45
CA ILE A 95 11.37 16.30 18.77
C ILE A 95 10.44 15.27 19.43
N GLY A 96 9.61 15.70 20.38
CA GLY A 96 8.64 14.82 21.05
C GLY A 96 7.57 14.24 20.11
N GLN A 97 7.27 14.92 19.00
CA GLN A 97 6.40 14.41 17.93
C GLN A 97 7.12 13.48 16.94
N GLY A 98 8.42 13.25 17.11
CA GLY A 98 9.24 12.42 16.23
C GLY A 98 9.64 13.09 14.92
N ASN A 99 9.56 14.43 14.86
CA ASN A 99 10.10 15.21 13.75
C ASN A 99 11.62 15.36 13.88
N LYS A 100 12.28 15.60 12.75
CA LYS A 100 13.73 15.88 12.68
C LYS A 100 13.98 17.38 12.59
#